data_AF-A0A8X6KJM9-F1
#
_entry.id   AF-A0A8X6KJM9-F1
#
_cell.length_a   1.000
_cell.length_b   1.000
_cell.length_c   1.000
_cell.angle_alpha   90.00
_cell.angle_beta   90.00
_cell.angle_gamma   90.00
#
_symmetry.space_group_name_H-M   'P 1'
#
loop_
_entity.id
_entity.type
_entity.pdbx_description
1 polymer ?
#
loop_
_entity_poly.entity_id
_entity_poly.type
_entity_poly.pdbx_seq_one_letter_code
_entity_poly.pdbx_strand_id
1 'polypeptide(L)'
;MIRKRTYTGDYNSWSKLFLKLMGGASQFEKQCLRAVNKIKRNAFNERLFDQLCFENDEGYNRSLLTQNEIDSSYFQLKRSQINRIKMEYMENKTQTIGRIKCCDCDFLIEPNATNMCAECLRKRVDITDGIPKQVAIQCCSHCNRYLKPPDQWLVCALESKELLAFCLKKLKGLKQVHLVDATFLWTEPHSKRLKVKLIVQKEAFGVILQQEFVVEYVVQSFMCSSCHKIEGKNYWRAVVQLRQRVAHKKTFFYLEQLILKHSMHSNCINIKAIHAGVDFFFTKKDDARKMVDFFMSVVPCKYTTAQQLISHDTHSNTFDYKHTFSVEIVPICRDDVVCLPLSLSRSLGNIGQVCICYRVTNSLSLIDPRTLQIAEVSTQQFWRTPFCAIGSLKQCTEYTVMDTNMIADFERISFAGQGKLSYKHVLADAWVVRSSELGMTENLVHSRTHLGHLLKPGDSVLGLDLSTININDMEYNKLKKENLPDVILVKKAYGEKAYRRRRRAWKLKHLNIDAETDLTGTDAGLEDFLEDLEEDAEYRQNVNIYKDHDKIAVDENDVDDDVPRITLQDMLDDLVLEGDATDEEGGPMME
;
A
#
# COMPACT_ATOMS: atom_id res chain seq x y z
N MET A 1 -2.53 77.69 7.73
CA MET A 1 -3.87 78.27 7.59
C MET A 1 -4.83 77.19 7.09
N ILE A 2 -5.88 76.87 7.86
CA ILE A 2 -7.31 76.73 7.44
C ILE A 2 -7.56 75.86 6.17
N ARG A 3 -8.35 74.78 6.07
CA ARG A 3 -9.45 74.15 6.84
C ARG A 3 -9.75 72.77 6.21
N LYS A 4 -10.47 71.93 6.97
CA LYS A 4 -11.21 70.71 6.59
C LYS A 4 -11.90 70.77 5.21
N ARG A 5 -11.89 69.65 4.47
CA ARG A 5 -13.05 69.11 3.73
C ARG A 5 -13.01 67.57 3.72
N THR A 6 -14.04 66.97 4.30
CA THR A 6 -14.43 65.57 4.13
C THR A 6 -15.00 65.36 2.73
N TYR A 7 -14.55 64.34 2.01
CA TYR A 7 -15.30 63.75 0.91
C TYR A 7 -15.16 62.22 0.94
N THR A 8 -16.31 61.60 1.18
CA THR A 8 -16.66 60.21 0.88
C THR A 8 -16.68 59.99 -0.63
N GLY A 9 -16.10 58.89 -1.15
CA GLY A 9 -16.39 58.45 -2.52
C GLY A 9 -15.31 57.61 -3.21
N ASP A 10 -15.70 56.37 -3.52
CA ASP A 10 -15.32 55.56 -4.70
C ASP A 10 -13.91 54.91 -4.81
N TYR A 11 -13.82 53.69 -4.28
CA TYR A 11 -12.76 52.70 -4.55
C TYR A 11 -12.65 52.25 -6.02
N ASN A 12 -13.53 52.70 -6.92
CA ASN A 12 -13.55 52.31 -8.33
C ASN A 12 -12.57 53.08 -9.24
N SER A 13 -11.87 54.10 -8.72
CA SER A 13 -10.91 54.89 -9.51
C SER A 13 -9.54 54.21 -9.69
N TRP A 14 -9.11 53.43 -8.69
CA TRP A 14 -7.78 52.81 -8.65
C TRP A 14 -7.59 51.68 -9.67
N SER A 15 -8.65 50.93 -9.99
CA SER A 15 -8.59 49.80 -10.94
C SER A 15 -8.41 50.24 -12.40
N LYS A 16 -8.97 51.39 -12.78
CA LYS A 16 -8.82 51.97 -14.14
C LYS A 16 -7.43 52.56 -14.37
N LEU A 17 -6.80 53.11 -13.32
CA LEU A 17 -5.44 53.64 -13.38
C LEU A 17 -4.40 52.51 -13.48
N PHE A 18 -4.62 51.38 -12.80
CA PHE A 18 -3.73 50.23 -12.82
C PHE A 18 -3.77 49.46 -14.16
N LEU A 19 -4.93 49.38 -14.82
CA LEU A 19 -5.10 48.75 -16.14
C LEU A 19 -4.43 49.52 -17.29
N LYS A 20 -4.19 50.83 -17.13
CA LYS A 20 -3.54 51.68 -18.14
C LYS A 20 -2.00 51.58 -18.10
N LEU A 21 -1.44 51.14 -16.97
CA LEU A 21 0.00 51.02 -16.72
C LEU A 21 0.61 49.68 -17.18
N MET A 22 -0.21 48.66 -17.44
CA MET A 22 0.23 47.31 -17.81
C MET A 22 -0.08 46.99 -19.29
N GLY A 23 0.51 47.77 -20.20
CA GLY A 23 0.32 47.67 -21.65
C GLY A 23 0.93 46.44 -22.35
N GLY A 24 1.30 45.38 -21.61
CA GLY A 24 2.02 44.21 -22.16
C GLY A 24 1.61 42.84 -21.63
N ALA A 25 0.48 42.72 -20.91
CA ALA A 25 0.06 41.46 -20.29
C ALA A 25 -0.76 40.54 -21.23
N SER A 26 -0.51 39.24 -21.15
CA SER A 26 -1.01 38.19 -22.05
C SER A 26 -2.53 37.95 -21.91
N GLN A 27 -3.16 37.35 -22.93
CA GLN A 27 -4.62 37.07 -22.94
C GLN A 27 -5.10 36.24 -21.75
N PHE A 28 -4.22 35.40 -21.18
CA PHE A 28 -4.49 34.54 -20.05
C PHE A 28 -4.67 35.33 -18.74
N GLU A 29 -3.82 36.33 -18.48
CA GLU A 29 -3.91 37.16 -17.27
C GLU A 29 -5.18 38.01 -17.23
N LYS A 30 -5.67 38.43 -18.41
CA LYS A 30 -6.95 39.15 -18.55
C LYS A 30 -8.16 38.23 -18.29
N GLN A 31 -8.05 36.93 -18.55
CA GLN A 31 -9.08 35.94 -18.22
C GLN A 31 -9.09 35.61 -16.73
N CYS A 32 -7.92 35.46 -16.10
CA CYS A 32 -7.79 35.26 -14.66
C CYS A 32 -8.40 36.44 -13.87
N LEU A 33 -8.13 37.69 -14.27
CA LEU A 33 -8.71 38.86 -13.60
C LEU A 33 -10.24 38.95 -13.75
N ARG A 34 -10.79 38.51 -14.88
CA ARG A 34 -12.26 38.44 -15.09
C ARG A 34 -12.89 37.34 -14.23
N ALA A 35 -12.21 36.21 -14.05
CA ALA A 35 -12.66 35.14 -13.16
C ALA A 35 -12.66 35.59 -11.69
N VAL A 36 -11.59 36.27 -11.24
CA VAL A 36 -11.46 36.79 -9.87
C VAL A 36 -12.52 37.85 -9.56
N ASN A 37 -12.81 38.76 -10.50
CA ASN A 37 -13.87 39.76 -10.33
C ASN A 37 -15.29 39.16 -10.37
N LYS A 38 -15.46 37.98 -10.98
CA LYS A 38 -16.72 37.22 -10.96
C LYS A 38 -16.93 36.49 -9.64
N ILE A 39 -15.84 36.01 -9.03
CA ILE A 39 -15.83 35.36 -7.70
C ILE A 39 -16.09 36.38 -6.58
N LYS A 40 -15.57 37.61 -6.70
CA LYS A 40 -15.79 38.69 -5.71
C LYS A 40 -17.21 39.28 -5.68
N ARG A 41 -18.07 38.97 -6.66
CA ARG A 41 -19.47 39.44 -6.70
C ARG A 41 -20.49 38.48 -6.08
N ASN A 42 -20.05 37.30 -5.61
CA ASN A 42 -20.94 36.30 -5.03
C ASN A 42 -21.12 36.52 -3.52
N ALA A 43 -22.34 36.85 -3.09
CA ALA A 43 -22.73 37.03 -1.68
C ALA A 43 -22.55 35.77 -0.79
N PHE A 44 -22.22 34.61 -1.38
CA PHE A 44 -21.96 33.36 -0.65
C PHE A 44 -20.54 33.32 -0.03
N ASN A 45 -19.60 34.13 -0.53
CA ASN A 45 -18.20 34.12 -0.08
C ASN A 45 -17.94 34.98 1.17
N GLU A 46 -18.83 35.93 1.52
CA GLU A 46 -18.75 36.63 2.81
C GLU A 46 -18.98 35.66 3.98
N ARG A 47 -19.91 34.71 3.85
CA ARG A 47 -20.18 33.69 4.88
C ARG A 47 -19.04 32.71 5.09
N LEU A 48 -18.29 32.39 4.02
CA LEU A 48 -17.13 31.50 4.11
C LEU A 48 -15.96 32.19 4.82
N PHE A 49 -15.83 33.51 4.64
CA PHE A 49 -14.80 34.31 5.30
C PHE A 49 -15.12 34.52 6.79
N ASP A 50 -16.40 34.70 7.14
CA ASP A 50 -16.85 34.76 8.53
C ASP A 50 -16.69 33.42 9.26
N GLN A 51 -16.86 32.28 8.56
CA GLN A 51 -16.62 30.94 9.14
C GLN A 51 -15.12 30.65 9.35
N LEU A 52 -14.25 31.09 8.44
CA LEU A 52 -12.80 30.89 8.55
C LEU A 52 -12.15 31.71 9.68
N CYS A 53 -12.74 32.85 10.04
CA CYS A 53 -12.29 33.65 11.19
C CYS A 53 -12.73 33.06 12.55
N PHE A 54 -13.64 32.08 12.58
CA PHE A 54 -14.18 31.48 13.80
C PHE A 54 -13.49 30.17 14.22
N GLU A 55 -12.65 29.57 13.36
CA GLU A 55 -12.09 28.24 13.58
C GLU A 55 -10.57 28.18 13.85
N ASN A 56 -9.86 29.31 13.98
CA ASN A 56 -8.42 29.29 14.31
C ASN A 56 -8.08 29.97 15.65
N ASP A 57 -7.78 29.09 16.60
CA ASP A 57 -6.73 29.15 17.64
C ASP A 57 -6.98 29.80 19.01
N GLU A 58 -7.36 28.93 19.97
CA GLU A 58 -7.12 29.04 21.42
C GLU A 58 -5.62 29.17 21.82
N GLY A 59 -4.69 29.22 20.85
CA GLY A 59 -3.27 29.45 21.08
C GLY A 59 -2.83 30.92 21.13
N TYR A 60 -3.63 31.84 20.56
CA TYR A 60 -3.21 33.25 20.35
C TYR A 60 -3.56 34.19 21.51
N ASN A 61 -4.46 33.78 22.41
CA ASN A 61 -4.90 34.60 23.56
C ASN A 61 -3.98 34.51 24.79
N ARG A 62 -2.87 33.77 24.72
CA ARG A 62 -1.92 33.60 25.84
C ARG A 62 -0.72 34.53 25.81
N SER A 63 -0.54 35.35 24.77
CA SER A 63 0.65 36.18 24.58
C SER A 63 0.41 37.70 24.50
N LEU A 64 -0.83 38.17 24.69
CA LEU A 64 -1.16 39.61 24.65
C LEU A 64 -1.68 40.16 26.00
N LEU A 65 -1.11 39.66 27.10
CA LEU A 65 -1.13 40.34 28.39
C LEU A 65 0.20 41.06 28.61
N THR A 66 0.39 42.18 27.90
CA THR A 66 1.19 43.31 28.38
C THR A 66 0.86 44.55 27.54
N GLN A 67 0.71 45.68 28.24
CA GLN A 67 0.55 47.07 27.74
C GLN A 67 -0.87 47.58 27.48
N ASN A 68 -1.48 47.93 28.60
CA ASN A 68 -2.23 49.16 28.91
C ASN A 68 -2.28 50.30 27.86
N GLU A 69 -3.49 50.90 27.87
CA GLU A 69 -3.83 52.33 27.72
C GLU A 69 -4.12 52.90 26.32
N ILE A 70 -5.20 53.71 26.29
CA ILE A 70 -5.82 54.47 25.19
C ILE A 70 -6.82 53.58 24.38
N ASP A 71 -8.15 53.65 24.49
CA ASP A 71 -9.05 54.80 24.62
C ASP A 71 -10.35 54.43 25.36
N SER A 72 -10.57 55.05 26.52
CA SER A 72 -11.75 54.93 27.39
C SER A 72 -12.95 55.81 26.94
N SER A 73 -12.87 56.45 25.78
CA SER A 73 -13.85 57.46 25.33
C SER A 73 -14.81 56.97 24.24
N TYR A 74 -14.56 55.81 23.64
CA TYR A 74 -15.37 55.29 22.52
C TYR A 74 -16.48 54.29 22.94
N PHE A 75 -16.42 53.76 24.18
CA PHE A 75 -17.36 52.75 24.68
C PHE A 75 -18.53 53.32 25.53
N GLN A 76 -18.47 54.58 25.96
CA GLN A 76 -19.54 55.19 26.77
C GLN A 76 -20.67 55.83 25.95
N LEU A 77 -20.46 56.13 24.66
CA LEU A 77 -21.49 56.76 23.80
C LEU A 77 -22.42 55.75 23.09
N LYS A 78 -22.04 54.47 22.97
CA LYS A 78 -22.92 53.44 22.38
C LYS A 78 -23.81 52.72 23.39
N ARG A 79 -23.52 52.79 24.69
CA ARG A 79 -24.36 52.15 25.74
C ARG A 79 -25.57 53.01 26.13
N SER A 80 -25.49 54.33 25.97
CA SER A 80 -26.58 55.27 26.23
C SER A 80 -27.56 55.43 25.06
N GLN A 81 -27.13 55.20 23.82
CA GLN A 81 -28.02 55.21 22.63
C GLN A 81 -28.71 53.86 22.38
N ILE A 82 -28.11 52.72 22.77
CA ILE A 82 -28.78 51.41 22.67
C ILE A 82 -29.86 51.23 23.75
N ASN A 83 -29.70 51.85 24.92
CA ASN A 83 -30.72 51.83 25.98
C ASN A 83 -31.89 52.80 25.76
N ARG A 84 -31.84 53.66 24.72
CA ARG A 84 -32.93 54.59 24.38
C ARG A 84 -33.78 54.14 23.18
N ILE A 85 -33.33 53.16 22.40
CA ILE A 85 -34.07 52.61 21.23
C ILE A 85 -34.72 51.25 21.56
N LYS A 86 -34.65 50.79 22.82
CA LYS A 86 -35.38 49.60 23.32
C LYS A 86 -36.44 49.93 24.39
N MET A 87 -36.87 51.18 24.48
CA MET A 87 -37.87 51.63 25.46
C MET A 87 -38.96 52.53 24.87
N GLU A 88 -39.28 52.39 23.59
CA GLU A 88 -40.52 52.96 23.02
C GLU A 88 -40.90 52.16 21.77
N TYR A 89 -42.16 51.70 21.71
CA TYR A 89 -42.79 50.83 20.70
C TYR A 89 -42.55 49.32 20.83
N MET A 90 -43.11 48.74 21.90
CA MET A 90 -44.37 47.98 21.82
C MET A 90 -44.88 47.87 23.25
N GLU A 91 -45.72 48.82 23.68
CA GLU A 91 -46.66 48.54 24.75
C GLU A 91 -47.56 47.41 24.25
N ASN A 92 -47.15 46.17 24.52
CA ASN A 92 -48.08 45.06 24.52
C ASN A 92 -49.10 45.43 25.59
N LYS A 93 -50.26 45.94 25.16
CA LYS A 93 -51.49 45.85 25.93
C LYS A 93 -51.50 44.45 26.51
N THR A 94 -51.29 44.31 27.81
CA THR A 94 -51.58 43.08 28.52
C THR A 94 -53.09 42.93 28.44
N GLN A 95 -53.56 42.34 27.33
CA GLN A 95 -54.86 41.70 27.33
C GLN A 95 -54.81 40.77 28.53
N THR A 96 -55.67 41.02 29.51
CA THR A 96 -55.91 40.09 30.60
C THR A 96 -56.48 38.83 29.96
N ILE A 97 -55.60 37.91 29.57
CA ILE A 97 -55.98 36.60 29.05
C ILE A 97 -56.74 35.94 30.18
N GLY A 98 -58.05 35.79 30.02
CA GLY A 98 -58.92 35.19 31.03
C GLY A 98 -58.43 33.78 31.33
N ARG A 99 -58.01 33.51 32.57
CA ARG A 99 -57.53 32.19 32.97
C ARG A 99 -58.71 31.27 33.23
N ILE A 100 -58.69 30.08 32.64
CA ILE A 100 -59.70 29.03 32.80
C ILE A 100 -59.11 27.94 33.70
N LYS A 101 -59.94 27.26 34.49
CA LYS A 101 -59.51 26.09 35.28
C LYS A 101 -59.40 24.86 34.38
N CYS A 102 -58.38 24.04 34.62
CA CYS A 102 -58.26 22.72 34.00
C CYS A 102 -59.49 21.85 34.34
N CYS A 103 -60.06 21.17 33.35
CA CYS A 103 -61.20 20.28 33.59
C CYS A 103 -60.92 19.05 34.49
N ASP A 104 -59.66 18.68 34.71
CA ASP A 104 -59.26 17.49 35.50
C ASP A 104 -58.66 17.81 36.88
N CYS A 105 -57.85 18.88 36.98
CA CYS A 105 -57.07 19.18 38.19
C CYS A 105 -57.33 20.58 38.75
N ASP A 106 -58.30 21.32 38.20
CA ASP A 106 -58.68 22.69 38.59
C ASP A 106 -57.55 23.74 38.54
N PHE A 107 -56.38 23.39 38.01
CA PHE A 107 -55.24 24.30 37.87
C PHE A 107 -55.57 25.45 36.91
N LEU A 108 -55.15 26.68 37.23
CA LEU A 108 -55.40 27.88 36.42
C LEU A 108 -54.49 27.92 35.20
N ILE A 109 -55.06 27.84 33.99
CA ILE A 109 -54.34 27.82 32.71
C ILE A 109 -54.81 28.99 31.84
N GLU A 110 -53.97 29.37 30.88
CA GLU A 110 -54.42 30.15 29.72
C GLU A 110 -55.37 29.31 28.85
N PRO A 111 -56.40 29.95 28.24
CA PRO A 111 -57.41 29.25 27.46
C PRO A 111 -56.75 28.58 26.25
N ASN A 112 -56.80 27.24 26.21
CA ASN A 112 -56.32 26.42 25.12
C ASN A 112 -57.47 25.61 24.51
N ALA A 113 -57.30 25.12 23.28
CA ALA A 113 -58.36 24.40 22.55
C ALA A 113 -58.89 23.14 23.29
N THR A 114 -58.12 22.63 24.26
CA THR A 114 -58.44 21.43 25.05
C THR A 114 -59.00 21.71 26.44
N ASN A 115 -58.94 22.95 26.93
CA ASN A 115 -59.23 23.33 28.32
C ASN A 115 -58.52 22.44 29.39
N MET A 116 -57.35 21.89 29.05
CA MET A 116 -56.55 21.00 29.92
C MET A 116 -55.16 21.59 30.20
N CYS A 117 -54.62 21.36 31.40
CA CYS A 117 -53.26 21.80 31.73
C CYS A 117 -52.23 20.92 31.02
N ALA A 118 -50.99 21.41 30.88
CA ALA A 118 -49.92 20.67 30.22
C ALA A 118 -49.62 19.31 30.88
N GLU A 119 -49.77 19.18 32.21
CA GLU A 119 -49.57 17.92 32.93
C GLU A 119 -50.69 16.90 32.70
N CYS A 120 -51.95 17.32 32.74
CA CYS A 120 -53.09 16.44 32.42
C CYS A 120 -53.06 16.01 30.94
N LEU A 121 -52.67 16.92 30.04
CA LEU A 121 -52.52 16.61 28.62
C LEU A 121 -51.39 15.60 28.35
N ARG A 122 -50.24 15.74 29.00
CA ARG A 122 -49.14 14.75 28.94
C ARG A 122 -49.51 13.38 29.52
N LYS A 123 -50.38 13.33 30.54
CA LYS A 123 -50.85 12.07 31.14
C LYS A 123 -51.87 11.34 30.26
N ARG A 124 -52.72 12.07 29.53
CA ARG A 124 -53.77 11.48 28.68
C ARG A 124 -53.32 11.13 27.28
N VAL A 125 -52.34 11.85 26.73
CA VAL A 125 -51.86 11.67 25.34
C VAL A 125 -50.40 11.28 25.35
N ASP A 126 -50.12 10.00 25.10
CA ASP A 126 -48.76 9.54 24.80
C ASP A 126 -48.53 9.63 23.28
N ILE A 127 -47.57 10.45 22.88
CA ILE A 127 -47.22 10.63 21.46
C ILE A 127 -46.41 9.45 20.95
N THR A 128 -45.82 8.68 21.86
CA THR A 128 -44.94 7.55 21.56
C THR A 128 -45.69 6.23 21.33
N ASP A 129 -47.03 6.24 21.48
CA ASP A 129 -47.87 5.08 21.19
C ASP A 129 -47.75 4.67 19.71
N GLY A 130 -47.12 3.51 19.50
CA GLY A 130 -46.82 2.96 18.17
C GLY A 130 -45.34 2.94 17.79
N ILE A 131 -44.45 3.51 18.61
CA ILE A 131 -42.99 3.45 18.41
C ILE A 131 -42.39 2.41 19.37
N PRO A 132 -41.70 1.36 18.87
CA PRO A 132 -41.05 0.39 19.74
C PRO A 132 -39.87 1.02 20.48
N LYS A 133 -39.84 0.90 21.81
CA LYS A 133 -38.75 1.38 22.68
C LYS A 133 -37.49 0.49 22.59
N GLN A 134 -37.65 -0.75 22.11
CA GLN A 134 -36.56 -1.71 21.90
C GLN A 134 -36.57 -2.24 20.47
N VAL A 135 -35.41 -2.21 19.80
CA VAL A 135 -35.25 -2.69 18.42
C VAL A 135 -33.97 -3.52 18.29
N ALA A 136 -34.06 -4.70 17.66
CA ALA A 136 -32.88 -5.50 17.35
C ALA A 136 -32.23 -5.05 16.03
N ILE A 137 -30.91 -4.85 16.06
CA ILE A 137 -30.06 -4.61 14.89
C ILE A 137 -29.09 -5.76 14.75
N GLN A 138 -28.86 -6.21 13.51
CA GLN A 138 -27.89 -7.26 13.22
C GLN A 138 -26.59 -6.64 12.73
N CYS A 139 -25.48 -7.02 13.35
CA CYS A 139 -24.13 -6.58 13.02
C CYS A 139 -23.23 -7.79 12.76
N CYS A 140 -22.31 -7.67 11.79
CA CYS A 140 -21.35 -8.71 11.51
C CYS A 140 -20.21 -8.73 12.52
N SER A 141 -19.91 -9.87 13.13
CA SER A 141 -18.79 -10.04 14.08
C SER A 141 -17.42 -9.70 13.48
N HIS A 142 -17.15 -10.14 12.24
CA HIS A 142 -15.83 -10.00 11.64
C HIS A 142 -15.59 -8.64 10.94
N CYS A 143 -16.60 -8.09 10.27
CA CYS A 143 -16.44 -6.87 9.46
C CYS A 143 -17.18 -5.64 9.99
N ASN A 144 -17.85 -5.74 11.14
CA ASN A 144 -18.62 -4.67 11.78
C ASN A 144 -19.64 -3.97 10.86
N ARG A 145 -20.19 -4.71 9.88
CA ARG A 145 -21.24 -4.21 8.98
C ARG A 145 -22.62 -4.46 9.56
N TYR A 146 -23.53 -3.53 9.36
CA TYR A 146 -24.92 -3.63 9.79
C TYR A 146 -25.83 -4.14 8.67
N LEU A 147 -26.71 -5.08 8.96
CA LEU A 147 -27.67 -5.60 7.99
C LEU A 147 -28.86 -4.66 7.84
N LYS A 148 -29.06 -4.14 6.63
CA LYS A 148 -30.29 -3.55 6.16
C LYS A 148 -31.08 -4.61 5.39
N PRO A 149 -32.18 -5.13 5.96
CA PRO A 149 -33.04 -6.09 5.25
C PRO A 149 -33.51 -5.51 3.92
N PRO A 150 -33.57 -6.28 2.83
CA PRO A 150 -33.54 -7.75 2.79
C PRO A 150 -32.16 -8.43 2.85
N ASP A 151 -31.09 -7.92 2.22
CA ASP A 151 -29.74 -8.56 2.27
C ASP A 151 -28.57 -7.56 2.07
N GLN A 152 -28.81 -6.27 2.30
CA GLN A 152 -27.78 -5.24 2.09
C GLN A 152 -26.98 -5.02 3.38
N TRP A 153 -25.65 -5.14 3.32
CA TRP A 153 -24.77 -4.84 4.45
C TRP A 153 -24.11 -3.47 4.29
N LEU A 154 -24.22 -2.63 5.31
CA LEU A 154 -23.67 -1.27 5.33
C LEU A 154 -22.52 -1.19 6.32
N VAL A 155 -21.42 -0.55 5.91
CA VAL A 155 -20.34 -0.18 6.84
C VAL A 155 -20.79 1.11 7.52
N CYS A 156 -20.92 1.10 8.84
CA CYS A 156 -21.19 2.30 9.62
C CYS A 156 -20.24 2.30 10.82
N ALA A 157 -19.53 3.40 11.05
CA ALA A 157 -18.76 3.56 12.28
C ALA A 157 -19.70 3.75 13.48
N LEU A 158 -19.24 3.36 14.67
CA LEU A 158 -19.96 3.64 15.93
C LEU A 158 -20.16 5.16 16.08
N GLU A 159 -21.32 5.56 16.61
CA GLU A 159 -21.71 6.97 16.81
C GLU A 159 -21.65 7.86 15.55
N SER A 160 -21.64 7.26 14.36
CA SER A 160 -21.67 8.00 13.09
C SER A 160 -23.07 8.47 12.69
N LYS A 161 -23.12 9.52 11.87
CA LYS A 161 -24.38 10.01 11.24
C LYS A 161 -25.06 8.93 10.39
N GLU A 162 -24.28 8.04 9.77
CA GLU A 162 -24.77 6.94 8.94
C GLU A 162 -25.48 5.87 9.78
N LEU A 163 -24.91 5.54 10.95
CA LEU A 163 -25.52 4.63 11.92
C LEU A 163 -26.83 5.22 12.46
N LEU A 164 -26.85 6.53 12.75
CA LEU A 164 -28.06 7.22 13.19
C LEU A 164 -29.16 7.15 12.11
N ALA A 165 -28.82 7.45 10.86
CA ALA A 165 -29.75 7.34 9.75
C ALA A 165 -30.27 5.90 9.54
N PHE A 166 -29.43 4.89 9.79
CA PHE A 166 -29.82 3.49 9.77
C PHE A 166 -30.80 3.15 10.90
N CYS A 167 -30.49 3.56 12.13
CA CYS A 167 -31.33 3.38 13.32
C CYS A 167 -32.72 4.02 13.14
N LEU A 168 -32.78 5.24 12.62
CA LEU A 168 -34.04 5.94 12.32
C LEU A 168 -34.86 5.23 11.24
N LYS A 169 -34.24 4.75 10.16
CA LYS A 169 -34.95 4.00 9.10
C LYS A 169 -35.52 2.67 9.58
N LYS A 170 -34.92 2.06 10.60
CA LYS A 170 -35.36 0.81 11.20
C LYS A 170 -36.58 0.96 12.11
N LEU A 171 -36.77 2.15 12.69
CA LEU A 171 -37.91 2.44 13.55
C LEU A 171 -39.22 2.54 12.74
N LYS A 172 -40.16 1.65 13.03
CA LYS A 172 -41.53 1.72 12.52
C LYS A 172 -42.29 2.78 13.34
N GLY A 173 -43.11 3.60 12.69
CA GLY A 173 -43.95 4.63 13.35
C GLY A 173 -43.44 6.06 13.24
N LEU A 174 -42.15 6.29 12.95
CA LEU A 174 -41.57 7.65 12.80
C LEU A 174 -42.18 8.49 11.66
N LYS A 175 -42.89 7.88 10.69
CA LYS A 175 -43.55 8.64 9.61
C LYS A 175 -44.76 9.44 10.08
N GLN A 176 -45.37 9.05 11.20
CA GLN A 176 -46.58 9.69 11.72
C GLN A 176 -46.28 10.88 12.64
N VAL A 177 -45.01 11.09 12.99
CA VAL A 177 -44.57 12.05 14.00
C VAL A 177 -43.40 12.86 13.43
N HIS A 178 -43.36 14.16 13.69
CA HIS A 178 -42.26 15.00 13.25
C HIS A 178 -41.05 14.82 14.17
N LEU A 179 -39.91 14.38 13.62
CA LEU A 179 -38.65 14.29 14.36
C LEU A 179 -37.98 15.67 14.42
N VAL A 180 -37.67 16.15 15.62
CA VAL A 180 -36.96 17.41 15.84
C VAL A 180 -35.47 17.16 15.94
N ASP A 181 -35.08 16.22 16.79
CA ASP A 181 -33.68 15.93 17.10
C ASP A 181 -33.50 14.44 17.45
N ALA A 182 -32.29 13.95 17.20
CA ALA A 182 -31.87 12.60 17.50
C ALA A 182 -30.39 12.62 17.91
N THR A 183 -30.10 12.10 19.10
CA THR A 183 -28.75 12.12 19.68
C THR A 183 -28.41 10.75 20.27
N PHE A 184 -27.17 10.29 20.08
CA PHE A 184 -26.70 9.10 20.77
C PHE A 184 -26.49 9.41 22.26
N LEU A 185 -26.90 8.46 23.10
CA LEU A 185 -26.48 8.42 24.50
C LEU A 185 -25.35 7.41 24.60
N TRP A 186 -24.26 7.81 25.24
CA TRP A 186 -23.12 6.93 25.46
C TRP A 186 -23.56 5.67 26.20
N THR A 187 -23.07 4.54 25.70
CA THR A 187 -23.29 3.21 26.26
C THR A 187 -21.96 2.47 26.23
N GLU A 188 -21.70 1.67 27.26
CA GLU A 188 -20.48 0.87 27.33
C GLU A 188 -20.34 -0.04 26.10
N PRO A 189 -19.16 -0.10 25.44
CA PRO A 189 -18.94 -0.89 24.23
C PRO A 189 -19.28 -2.39 24.40
N HIS A 190 -19.04 -2.95 25.58
CA HIS A 190 -19.28 -4.37 25.87
C HIS A 190 -20.76 -4.72 26.04
N SER A 191 -21.62 -3.72 26.26
CA SER A 191 -23.05 -3.92 26.53
C SER A 191 -23.84 -4.43 25.31
N LYS A 192 -23.25 -4.35 24.10
CA LYS A 192 -23.91 -4.62 22.80
C LYS A 192 -25.27 -3.93 22.67
N ARG A 193 -25.41 -2.76 23.28
CA ARG A 193 -26.62 -1.93 23.26
C ARG A 193 -26.23 -0.54 22.79
N LEU A 194 -27.10 0.09 22.02
CA LEU A 194 -26.97 1.47 21.59
C LEU A 194 -28.22 2.21 22.04
N LYS A 195 -28.07 3.35 22.72
CA LYS A 195 -29.20 4.17 23.14
C LYS A 195 -29.26 5.42 22.29
N VAL A 196 -30.44 5.70 21.73
CA VAL A 196 -30.70 6.92 20.97
C VAL A 196 -31.81 7.69 21.65
N LYS A 197 -31.51 8.93 22.04
CA LYS A 197 -32.50 9.88 22.52
C LYS A 197 -33.17 10.52 21.31
N LEU A 198 -34.50 10.43 21.25
CA LEU A 198 -35.32 11.02 20.20
C LEU A 198 -36.22 12.09 20.78
N ILE A 199 -36.32 13.22 20.08
CA ILE A 199 -37.23 14.31 20.38
C ILE A 199 -38.25 14.37 19.25
N VAL A 200 -39.51 14.09 19.59
CA VAL A 200 -40.60 14.01 18.62
C VAL A 200 -41.69 15.03 18.89
N GLN A 201 -42.32 15.52 17.83
CA GLN A 201 -43.42 16.48 17.84
C GLN A 201 -44.65 15.90 17.11
N LYS A 202 -45.81 15.95 17.78
CA LYS A 202 -47.10 15.59 17.19
C LYS A 202 -48.14 16.61 17.58
N GLU A 203 -49.05 16.89 16.67
CA GLU A 203 -50.24 17.68 16.98
C GLU A 203 -51.28 16.80 17.68
N ALA A 204 -51.72 17.23 18.85
CA ALA A 204 -52.82 16.62 19.57
C ALA A 204 -53.82 17.73 19.94
N PHE A 205 -55.06 17.60 19.45
CA PHE A 205 -56.15 18.54 19.73
C PHE A 205 -55.81 20.03 19.47
N GLY A 206 -55.10 20.32 18.37
CA GLY A 206 -54.73 21.69 17.98
C GLY A 206 -53.55 22.28 18.76
N VAL A 207 -52.87 21.48 19.60
CA VAL A 207 -51.66 21.86 20.34
C VAL A 207 -50.50 20.98 19.91
N ILE A 208 -49.35 21.58 19.58
CA ILE A 208 -48.12 20.84 19.26
C ILE A 208 -47.48 20.40 20.57
N LEU A 209 -47.38 19.09 20.77
CA LEU A 209 -46.70 18.51 21.92
C LEU A 209 -45.34 17.97 21.50
N GLN A 210 -44.32 18.27 22.31
CA GLN A 210 -42.97 17.74 22.18
C GLN A 210 -42.69 16.77 23.32
N GLN A 211 -42.22 15.57 22.98
CA GLN A 211 -41.90 14.52 23.94
C GLN A 211 -40.52 13.95 23.64
N GLU A 212 -39.74 13.74 24.69
CA GLU A 212 -38.45 13.06 24.61
C GLU A 212 -38.60 11.61 25.10
N PHE A 213 -37.98 10.67 24.39
CA PHE A 213 -37.89 9.29 24.83
C PHE A 213 -36.59 8.65 24.31
N VAL A 214 -36.18 7.58 24.98
CA VAL A 214 -34.97 6.83 24.63
C VAL A 214 -35.38 5.52 23.98
N VAL A 215 -34.79 5.24 22.82
CA VAL A 215 -34.88 3.95 22.13
C VAL A 215 -33.59 3.18 22.38
N GLU A 216 -33.75 1.94 22.83
CA GLU A 216 -32.66 1.00 23.02
C GLU A 216 -32.57 0.05 21.81
N TYR A 217 -31.40 0.05 21.16
CA TYR A 217 -31.09 -0.87 20.08
C TYR A 217 -30.18 -1.99 20.58
N VAL A 218 -30.64 -3.23 20.48
CA VAL A 218 -29.87 -4.41 20.86
C VAL A 218 -29.10 -4.91 19.65
N VAL A 219 -27.77 -4.95 19.73
CA VAL A 219 -26.89 -5.40 18.64
C VAL A 219 -26.70 -6.91 18.74
N GLN A 220 -27.30 -7.63 17.80
CA GLN A 220 -27.12 -9.06 17.62
C GLN A 220 -25.98 -9.34 16.65
N SER A 221 -25.03 -10.17 17.07
CA SER A 221 -23.94 -10.64 16.21
C SER A 221 -24.45 -11.70 15.24
N PHE A 222 -24.34 -11.43 13.95
CA PHE A 222 -24.55 -12.36 12.85
C PHE A 222 -23.26 -12.46 12.03
N MET A 223 -23.16 -13.44 11.13
CA MET A 223 -22.08 -13.47 10.15
C MET A 223 -22.57 -13.01 8.78
N CYS A 224 -21.84 -12.08 8.17
CA CYS A 224 -22.17 -11.58 6.84
C CYS A 224 -21.95 -12.68 5.78
N SER A 225 -22.75 -12.71 4.72
CA SER A 225 -22.61 -13.71 3.64
C SER A 225 -21.23 -13.66 2.96
N SER A 226 -20.58 -12.49 2.94
CA SER A 226 -19.21 -12.34 2.44
C SER A 226 -18.17 -12.95 3.38
N CYS A 227 -18.38 -12.80 4.69
CA CYS A 227 -17.50 -13.26 5.76
C CYS A 227 -17.59 -14.79 5.87
N HIS A 228 -18.82 -15.32 5.81
CA HIS A 228 -19.11 -16.74 5.74
C HIS A 228 -18.42 -17.41 4.53
N LYS A 229 -18.34 -16.73 3.38
CA LYS A 229 -17.65 -17.24 2.20
C LYS A 229 -16.13 -17.26 2.35
N ILE A 230 -15.55 -16.32 3.10
CA ILE A 230 -14.11 -16.28 3.37
C ILE A 230 -13.71 -17.40 4.35
N GLU A 231 -14.51 -17.63 5.40
CA GLU A 231 -14.29 -18.72 6.35
C GLU A 231 -14.47 -20.11 5.73
N GLY A 232 -15.36 -20.24 4.73
CA GLY A 232 -15.43 -21.41 3.88
C GLY A 232 -14.20 -21.46 2.96
N LYS A 233 -13.05 -21.89 3.48
CA LYS A 233 -11.69 -21.93 2.88
C LYS A 233 -11.56 -22.43 1.42
N ASN A 234 -12.64 -22.89 0.78
CA ASN A 234 -12.70 -23.45 -0.57
C ASN A 234 -13.41 -22.56 -1.61
N TYR A 235 -13.92 -21.38 -1.25
CA TYR A 235 -14.58 -20.49 -2.22
C TYR A 235 -13.62 -19.45 -2.83
N TRP A 236 -13.13 -19.73 -4.04
CA TRP A 236 -12.34 -18.79 -4.85
C TRP A 236 -12.97 -18.58 -6.24
N ARG A 237 -12.81 -17.37 -6.79
CA ARG A 237 -13.27 -17.01 -8.16
C ARG A 237 -12.12 -16.71 -9.10
N ALA A 238 -10.97 -16.28 -8.60
CA ALA A 238 -9.80 -16.05 -9.41
C ALA A 238 -8.58 -16.77 -8.81
N VAL A 239 -7.73 -17.31 -9.67
CA VAL A 239 -6.45 -17.92 -9.29
C VAL A 239 -5.34 -17.36 -10.16
N VAL A 240 -4.20 -17.05 -9.55
CA VAL A 240 -2.97 -16.65 -10.24
C VAL A 240 -1.94 -17.75 -10.05
N GLN A 241 -1.55 -18.40 -11.13
CA GLN A 241 -0.62 -19.52 -11.14
C GLN A 241 0.74 -19.01 -11.63
N LEU A 242 1.69 -18.88 -10.71
CA LEU A 242 3.04 -18.43 -11.02
C LEU A 242 3.95 -19.64 -11.24
N ARG A 243 4.58 -19.74 -12.41
CA ARG A 243 5.46 -20.86 -12.78
C ARG A 243 6.77 -20.35 -13.37
N GLN A 244 7.87 -20.99 -13.00
CA GLN A 244 9.18 -20.80 -13.61
C GLN A 244 9.77 -22.17 -13.93
N ARG A 245 10.22 -22.37 -15.18
CA ARG A 245 10.79 -23.64 -15.63
C ARG A 245 12.32 -23.63 -15.50
N VAL A 246 12.83 -23.66 -14.27
CA VAL A 246 14.28 -23.60 -13.98
C VAL A 246 14.67 -24.58 -12.88
N ALA A 247 15.93 -25.04 -12.92
CA ALA A 247 16.50 -25.97 -11.95
C ALA A 247 16.80 -25.35 -10.56
N HIS A 248 16.89 -24.03 -10.47
CA HIS A 248 17.08 -23.26 -9.24
C HIS A 248 16.13 -22.06 -9.23
N LYS A 249 15.57 -21.76 -8.05
CA LYS A 249 14.44 -20.85 -7.87
C LYS A 249 14.85 -19.49 -7.27
N LYS A 250 16.02 -18.97 -7.63
CA LYS A 250 16.53 -17.68 -7.11
C LYS A 250 15.54 -16.53 -7.32
N THR A 251 14.98 -16.41 -8.52
CA THR A 251 14.01 -15.34 -8.83
C THR A 251 12.72 -15.47 -8.02
N PHE A 252 12.30 -16.68 -7.64
CA PHE A 252 11.14 -16.90 -6.77
C PHE A 252 11.39 -16.42 -5.34
N PHE A 253 12.56 -16.72 -4.75
CA PHE A 253 12.92 -16.21 -3.43
C PHE A 253 12.95 -14.68 -3.41
N TYR A 254 13.50 -14.07 -4.46
CA TYR A 254 13.47 -12.61 -4.61
C TYR A 254 12.05 -12.05 -4.72
N LEU A 255 11.20 -12.68 -5.54
CA LEU A 255 9.83 -12.28 -5.74
C LEU A 255 8.98 -12.43 -4.47
N GLU A 256 9.23 -13.47 -3.66
CA GLU A 256 8.61 -13.63 -2.34
C GLU A 256 8.90 -12.42 -1.44
N GLN A 257 10.17 -12.02 -1.35
CA GLN A 257 10.57 -10.86 -0.53
C GLN A 257 9.93 -9.56 -1.03
N LEU A 258 9.80 -9.39 -2.34
CA LEU A 258 9.13 -8.23 -2.93
C LEU A 258 7.62 -8.23 -2.65
N ILE A 259 6.97 -9.40 -2.66
CA ILE A 259 5.55 -9.53 -2.28
C ILE A 259 5.35 -9.12 -0.81
N LEU A 260 6.26 -9.51 0.07
CA LEU A 260 6.22 -9.14 1.49
C LEU A 260 6.44 -7.64 1.66
N LYS A 261 7.46 -7.07 1.01
CA LYS A 261 7.77 -5.63 1.06
C LYS A 261 6.59 -4.75 0.64
N HIS A 262 5.90 -5.12 -0.43
CA HIS A 262 4.73 -4.39 -0.92
C HIS A 262 3.41 -4.87 -0.31
N SER A 263 3.42 -5.87 0.57
CA SER A 263 2.23 -6.45 1.21
C SER A 263 1.13 -6.86 0.22
N MET A 264 1.50 -7.32 -0.99
CA MET A 264 0.54 -7.69 -2.03
C MET A 264 -0.24 -8.99 -1.72
N HIS A 265 0.13 -9.70 -0.66
CA HIS A 265 -0.51 -10.93 -0.21
C HIS A 265 -1.72 -10.71 0.71
N SER A 266 -2.02 -9.48 1.13
CA SER A 266 -3.09 -9.18 2.12
C SER A 266 -4.48 -9.62 1.69
N ASN A 267 -4.76 -9.60 0.38
CA ASN A 267 -6.07 -9.92 -0.19
C ASN A 267 -6.16 -11.39 -0.67
N CYS A 268 -5.09 -12.17 -0.52
CA CYS A 268 -5.07 -13.59 -0.84
C CYS A 268 -5.82 -14.38 0.22
N ILE A 269 -6.63 -15.34 -0.20
CA ILE A 269 -7.31 -16.26 0.73
C ILE A 269 -6.34 -17.36 1.15
N ASN A 270 -5.67 -17.95 0.17
CA ASN A 270 -4.78 -19.08 0.33
C ASN A 270 -3.65 -18.98 -0.70
N ILE A 271 -2.48 -19.45 -0.31
CA ILE A 271 -1.27 -19.55 -1.11
C ILE A 271 -0.82 -21.01 -1.07
N LYS A 272 -0.89 -21.71 -2.20
CA LYS A 272 -0.48 -23.12 -2.29
C LYS A 272 0.73 -23.27 -3.19
N ALA A 273 1.73 -24.02 -2.73
CA ALA A 273 2.85 -24.44 -3.58
C ALA A 273 2.45 -25.66 -4.41
N ILE A 274 2.41 -25.52 -5.74
CA ILE A 274 2.02 -26.61 -6.64
C ILE A 274 2.98 -26.66 -7.84
N HIS A 275 3.43 -27.85 -8.22
CA HIS A 275 4.21 -28.15 -9.43
C HIS A 275 5.34 -27.14 -9.72
N ALA A 276 6.28 -27.02 -8.78
CA ALA A 276 7.45 -26.15 -8.87
C ALA A 276 7.14 -24.64 -9.00
N GLY A 277 5.93 -24.19 -8.65
CA GLY A 277 5.58 -22.79 -8.49
C GLY A 277 4.56 -22.56 -7.37
N VAL A 278 3.86 -21.43 -7.44
CA VAL A 278 2.92 -20.98 -6.40
C VAL A 278 1.59 -20.54 -7.02
N ASP A 279 0.48 -20.95 -6.40
CA ASP A 279 -0.88 -20.56 -6.76
C ASP A 279 -1.48 -19.64 -5.70
N PHE A 280 -1.89 -18.45 -6.12
CA PHE A 280 -2.56 -17.47 -5.28
C PHE A 280 -4.06 -17.47 -5.56
N PHE A 281 -4.87 -17.68 -4.52
CA PHE A 281 -6.33 -17.74 -4.63
C PHE A 281 -6.98 -16.43 -4.17
N PHE A 282 -7.90 -15.92 -5.00
CA PHE A 282 -8.61 -14.66 -4.78
C PHE A 282 -10.14 -14.82 -4.86
N THR A 283 -10.86 -14.02 -4.06
CA THR A 283 -12.33 -13.92 -4.12
C THR A 283 -12.79 -13.08 -5.30
N LYS A 284 -12.06 -12.01 -5.62
CA LYS A 284 -12.38 -11.06 -6.70
C LYS A 284 -11.35 -11.15 -7.81
N LYS A 285 -11.83 -10.99 -9.05
CA LYS A 285 -10.96 -10.94 -10.24
C LYS A 285 -10.01 -9.75 -10.24
N ASP A 286 -10.47 -8.61 -9.73
CA ASP A 286 -9.69 -7.37 -9.82
C ASP A 286 -8.46 -7.41 -8.91
N ASP A 287 -8.53 -8.07 -7.76
CA ASP A 287 -7.38 -8.25 -6.86
C ASP A 287 -6.34 -9.18 -7.50
N ALA A 288 -6.77 -10.24 -8.19
CA ALA A 288 -5.90 -11.08 -8.99
C ALA A 288 -5.22 -10.30 -10.14
N ARG A 289 -5.97 -9.42 -10.82
CA ARG A 289 -5.40 -8.57 -11.89
C ARG A 289 -4.32 -7.64 -11.35
N LYS A 290 -4.55 -6.97 -10.21
CA LYS A 290 -3.54 -6.11 -9.56
C LYS A 290 -2.26 -6.89 -9.25
N MET A 291 -2.38 -8.15 -8.80
CA MET A 291 -1.22 -8.99 -8.54
C MET A 291 -0.46 -9.35 -9.82
N VAL A 292 -1.16 -9.64 -10.92
CA VAL A 292 -0.53 -9.89 -12.22
C VAL A 292 0.17 -8.65 -12.74
N ASP A 293 -0.45 -7.47 -12.63
CA ASP A 293 0.15 -6.20 -13.03
C ASP A 293 1.41 -5.89 -12.21
N PHE A 294 1.41 -6.25 -10.92
CA PHE A 294 2.61 -6.19 -10.07
C PHE A 294 3.72 -7.09 -10.59
N PHE A 295 3.43 -8.36 -10.92
CA PHE A 295 4.45 -9.26 -11.47
C PHE A 295 5.08 -8.73 -12.76
N MET A 296 4.28 -8.14 -13.65
CA MET A 296 4.79 -7.51 -14.86
C MET A 296 5.72 -6.32 -14.62
N SER A 297 5.51 -5.60 -13.52
CA SER A 297 6.33 -4.44 -13.19
C SER A 297 7.70 -4.83 -12.63
N VAL A 298 7.79 -6.00 -11.97
CA VAL A 298 8.97 -6.40 -11.20
C VAL A 298 9.83 -7.45 -11.92
N VAL A 299 9.21 -8.41 -12.62
CA VAL A 299 9.87 -9.59 -13.19
C VAL A 299 9.48 -9.77 -14.67
N PRO A 300 10.37 -10.29 -15.54
CA PRO A 300 10.02 -10.51 -16.93
C PRO A 300 9.10 -11.73 -17.00
N CYS A 301 7.81 -11.51 -17.20
CA CYS A 301 6.82 -12.58 -17.28
C CYS A 301 5.87 -12.41 -18.47
N LYS A 302 5.41 -13.54 -19.03
CA LYS A 302 4.20 -13.57 -19.86
C LYS A 302 3.03 -14.08 -19.02
N TYR A 303 1.84 -13.63 -19.34
CA TYR A 303 0.63 -14.12 -18.71
C TYR A 303 -0.41 -14.50 -19.76
N THR A 304 -1.22 -15.50 -19.45
CA THR A 304 -2.39 -15.89 -20.23
C THR A 304 -3.60 -15.98 -19.31
N THR A 305 -4.77 -15.60 -19.83
CA THR A 305 -6.02 -15.59 -19.06
C THR A 305 -6.98 -16.63 -19.61
N ALA A 306 -7.50 -17.49 -18.76
CA ALA A 306 -8.58 -18.41 -19.07
C ALA A 306 -9.80 -18.12 -18.19
N GLN A 307 -10.98 -18.47 -18.68
CA GLN A 307 -12.23 -18.35 -17.93
C GLN A 307 -13.06 -19.62 -18.07
N GLN A 308 -13.61 -20.08 -16.96
CA GLN A 308 -14.50 -21.24 -16.88
C GLN A 308 -15.86 -20.77 -16.37
N LEU A 309 -16.92 -21.01 -17.13
CA LEU A 309 -18.28 -20.71 -16.68
C LEU A 309 -18.70 -21.71 -15.61
N ILE A 310 -19.17 -21.23 -14.46
CA ILE A 310 -19.73 -22.06 -13.39
C ILE A 310 -21.24 -22.12 -13.56
N SER A 311 -21.88 -20.96 -13.59
CA SER A 311 -23.33 -20.82 -13.63
C SER A 311 -23.73 -19.58 -14.43
N HIS A 312 -24.93 -19.64 -15.00
CA HIS A 312 -25.56 -18.55 -15.72
C HIS A 312 -26.97 -18.38 -15.16
N ASP A 313 -27.29 -17.17 -14.71
CA ASP A 313 -28.64 -16.81 -14.33
C ASP A 313 -29.37 -16.22 -15.54
N THR A 314 -30.34 -16.96 -16.07
CA THR A 314 -31.15 -16.59 -17.24
C THR A 314 -32.07 -15.40 -16.97
N HIS A 315 -32.43 -15.13 -15.71
CA HIS A 315 -33.34 -14.04 -15.37
C HIS A 315 -32.62 -12.70 -15.28
N SER A 316 -31.39 -12.69 -14.75
CA SER A 316 -30.57 -11.48 -14.62
C SER A 316 -29.52 -11.33 -15.73
N ASN A 317 -29.36 -12.33 -16.60
CA ASN A 317 -28.28 -12.42 -17.61
C ASN A 317 -26.90 -12.18 -16.99
N THR A 318 -26.70 -12.71 -15.77
CA THR A 318 -25.42 -12.66 -15.07
C THR A 318 -24.72 -14.00 -15.16
N PHE A 319 -23.41 -13.95 -15.41
CA PHE A 319 -22.58 -15.13 -15.56
C PHE A 319 -21.56 -15.18 -14.42
N ASP A 320 -21.48 -16.32 -13.75
CA ASP A 320 -20.45 -16.61 -12.78
C ASP A 320 -19.31 -17.36 -13.44
N TYR A 321 -18.17 -16.69 -13.55
CA TYR A 321 -16.94 -17.27 -14.08
C TYR A 321 -15.91 -17.51 -12.97
N LYS A 322 -15.15 -18.60 -13.11
CA LYS A 322 -13.82 -18.70 -12.53
C LYS A 322 -12.80 -18.19 -13.52
N HIS A 323 -11.84 -17.41 -13.03
CA HIS A 323 -10.75 -16.85 -13.83
C HIS A 323 -9.43 -17.48 -13.41
N THR A 324 -8.67 -17.95 -14.40
CA THR A 324 -7.32 -18.49 -14.20
C THR A 324 -6.34 -17.58 -14.92
N PHE A 325 -5.37 -17.04 -14.18
CA PHE A 325 -4.26 -16.27 -14.72
C PHE A 325 -3.01 -17.14 -14.64
N SER A 326 -2.53 -17.63 -15.77
CA SER A 326 -1.29 -18.40 -15.83
C SER A 326 -0.14 -17.46 -16.15
N VAL A 327 0.76 -17.25 -15.19
CA VAL A 327 1.92 -16.38 -15.28
C VAL A 327 3.19 -17.24 -15.38
N GLU A 328 3.89 -17.11 -16.50
CA GLU A 328 5.14 -17.82 -16.76
C GLU A 328 6.29 -16.82 -16.73
N ILE A 329 7.18 -17.00 -15.76
CA ILE A 329 8.43 -16.23 -15.62
C ILE A 329 9.45 -16.77 -16.63
N VAL A 330 10.27 -15.88 -17.17
CA VAL A 330 11.38 -16.26 -18.06
C VAL A 330 12.32 -17.27 -17.38
N PRO A 331 12.69 -18.38 -18.04
CA PRO A 331 13.51 -19.44 -17.45
C PRO A 331 15.02 -19.10 -17.45
N ILE A 332 15.37 -17.88 -17.04
CA ILE A 332 16.74 -17.42 -16.87
C ILE A 332 16.84 -16.76 -15.50
N CYS A 333 17.84 -17.17 -14.74
CA CYS A 333 18.13 -16.58 -13.45
C CYS A 333 19.42 -15.76 -13.52
N ARG A 334 19.70 -15.09 -12.40
CA ARG A 334 20.96 -14.41 -12.20
C ARG A 334 22.12 -15.42 -12.20
N ASP A 335 23.24 -15.03 -12.80
CA ASP A 335 24.49 -15.77 -12.93
C ASP A 335 24.41 -16.99 -13.87
N ASP A 336 23.33 -17.11 -14.64
CA ASP A 336 23.24 -18.12 -15.70
C ASP A 336 24.03 -17.69 -16.94
N VAL A 337 24.71 -18.65 -17.57
CA VAL A 337 25.37 -18.46 -18.87
C VAL A 337 24.37 -18.81 -19.97
N VAL A 338 24.17 -17.90 -20.93
CA VAL A 338 23.17 -18.02 -21.99
C VAL A 338 23.80 -17.98 -23.37
N CYS A 339 23.21 -18.73 -24.31
CA CYS A 339 23.52 -18.65 -25.73
C CYS A 339 22.44 -17.83 -26.44
N LEU A 340 22.81 -16.70 -27.02
CA LEU A 340 21.92 -15.87 -27.80
C LEU A 340 21.84 -16.34 -29.27
N PRO A 341 20.64 -16.38 -29.86
CA PRO A 341 20.48 -16.52 -31.29
C PRO A 341 21.20 -15.39 -32.04
N LEU A 342 21.78 -15.71 -33.20
CA LEU A 342 22.54 -14.73 -33.99
C LEU A 342 21.73 -13.50 -34.40
N SER A 343 20.43 -13.68 -34.68
CA SER A 343 19.50 -12.59 -34.98
C SER A 343 19.35 -11.61 -33.82
N LEU A 344 19.22 -12.14 -32.61
CA LEU A 344 19.07 -11.37 -31.38
C LEU A 344 20.38 -10.65 -31.03
N SER A 345 21.51 -11.35 -31.08
CA SER A 345 22.84 -10.77 -30.83
C SER A 345 23.14 -9.56 -31.73
N ARG A 346 22.83 -9.65 -33.04
CA ARG A 346 22.98 -8.52 -33.98
C ARG A 346 22.09 -7.33 -33.64
N SER A 347 20.86 -7.58 -33.22
CA SER A 347 19.91 -6.53 -32.81
C SER A 347 20.35 -5.80 -31.53
N LEU A 348 21.12 -6.47 -30.67
CA LEU A 348 21.60 -5.96 -29.38
C LEU A 348 22.97 -5.27 -29.48
N GLY A 349 23.27 -4.66 -30.65
CA GLY A 349 24.55 -3.99 -30.90
C GLY A 349 25.69 -4.97 -31.18
N ASN A 350 25.37 -6.08 -31.85
CA ASN A 350 26.32 -7.13 -32.24
C ASN A 350 27.14 -7.66 -31.05
N ILE A 351 26.46 -7.89 -29.92
CA ILE A 351 27.04 -8.51 -28.72
C ILE A 351 27.46 -9.95 -28.99
N GLY A 352 28.45 -10.47 -28.26
CA GLY A 352 28.82 -11.89 -28.30
C GLY A 352 27.60 -12.82 -28.09
N GLN A 353 27.62 -14.00 -28.73
CA GLN A 353 26.52 -14.95 -28.58
C GLN A 353 26.51 -15.64 -27.21
N VAL A 354 27.66 -15.76 -26.55
CA VAL A 354 27.74 -16.28 -25.19
C VAL A 354 27.77 -15.11 -24.22
N CYS A 355 26.79 -15.01 -23.36
CA CYS A 355 26.63 -13.93 -22.38
C CYS A 355 26.32 -14.49 -21.00
N ILE A 356 26.57 -13.71 -19.96
CA ILE A 356 26.16 -13.99 -18.58
C ILE A 356 24.96 -13.10 -18.23
N CYS A 357 23.96 -13.65 -17.55
CA CYS A 357 22.88 -12.84 -17.00
C CYS A 357 23.29 -12.26 -15.64
N TYR A 358 23.72 -11.01 -15.60
CA TYR A 358 24.16 -10.38 -14.34
C TYR A 358 22.99 -9.85 -13.51
N ARG A 359 21.86 -9.48 -14.13
CA ARG A 359 20.71 -8.89 -13.41
C ARG A 359 19.38 -9.21 -14.06
N VAL A 360 18.42 -9.63 -13.23
CA VAL A 360 17.03 -9.88 -13.61
C VAL A 360 16.14 -8.84 -12.92
N THR A 361 15.46 -8.00 -13.71
CA THR A 361 14.45 -7.03 -13.24
C THR A 361 13.21 -7.19 -14.14
N ASN A 362 12.52 -6.11 -14.53
CA ASN A 362 11.50 -6.18 -15.59
C ASN A 362 12.11 -6.63 -16.94
N SER A 363 13.38 -6.31 -17.19
CA SER A 363 14.17 -6.81 -18.31
C SER A 363 15.34 -7.66 -17.84
N LEU A 364 15.78 -8.57 -18.71
CA LEU A 364 17.02 -9.33 -18.50
C LEU A 364 18.21 -8.46 -18.92
N SER A 365 19.16 -8.29 -18.02
CA SER A 365 20.41 -7.60 -18.32
C SER A 365 21.52 -8.63 -18.49
N LEU A 366 22.12 -8.64 -19.67
CA LEU A 366 23.18 -9.56 -20.08
C LEU A 366 24.51 -8.81 -20.18
N ILE A 367 25.60 -9.49 -19.88
CA ILE A 367 26.97 -8.99 -20.03
C ILE A 367 27.81 -9.98 -20.83
N ASP A 368 28.55 -9.47 -21.80
CA ASP A 368 29.57 -10.25 -22.50
C ASP A 368 30.89 -10.19 -21.71
N PRO A 369 31.43 -11.32 -21.21
CA PRO A 369 32.67 -11.35 -20.44
C PRO A 369 33.89 -10.90 -21.25
N ARG A 370 33.87 -10.99 -22.59
CA ARG A 370 35.00 -10.64 -23.45
C ARG A 370 35.08 -9.16 -23.76
N THR A 371 33.92 -8.50 -23.91
CA THR A 371 33.83 -7.12 -24.42
C THR A 371 33.23 -6.13 -23.43
N LEU A 372 32.71 -6.59 -22.27
CA LEU A 372 31.98 -5.80 -21.28
C LEU A 372 30.73 -5.08 -21.81
N GLN A 373 30.26 -5.48 -23.00
CA GLN A 373 29.04 -4.95 -23.54
C GLN A 373 27.84 -5.45 -22.74
N ILE A 374 26.96 -4.53 -22.38
CA ILE A 374 25.68 -4.81 -21.75
C ILE A 374 24.59 -4.80 -22.81
N ALA A 375 23.72 -5.79 -22.75
CA ALA A 375 22.48 -5.83 -23.50
C ALA A 375 21.28 -5.97 -22.56
N GLU A 376 20.23 -5.23 -22.82
CA GLU A 376 18.95 -5.38 -22.13
C GLU A 376 17.95 -6.08 -23.06
N VAL A 377 17.47 -7.24 -22.63
CA VAL A 377 16.46 -8.02 -23.35
C VAL A 377 15.12 -7.79 -22.70
N SER A 378 14.20 -7.18 -23.44
CA SER A 378 12.81 -7.01 -23.00
C SER A 378 12.06 -8.35 -23.02
N THR A 379 11.05 -8.48 -22.18
CA THR A 379 10.17 -9.67 -22.11
C THR A 379 9.56 -10.02 -23.48
N GLN A 380 9.16 -9.02 -24.26
CA GLN A 380 8.58 -9.25 -25.59
C GLN A 380 9.61 -9.81 -26.59
N GLN A 381 10.86 -9.31 -26.56
CA GLN A 381 11.93 -9.83 -27.40
C GLN A 381 12.29 -11.26 -27.02
N PHE A 382 12.36 -11.55 -25.73
CA PHE A 382 12.62 -12.90 -25.23
C PHE A 382 11.59 -13.91 -25.75
N TRP A 383 10.29 -13.62 -25.64
CA TRP A 383 9.26 -14.57 -26.08
C TRP A 383 9.12 -14.71 -27.60
N ARG A 384 9.61 -13.75 -28.39
CA ARG A 384 9.68 -13.88 -29.86
C ARG A 384 10.78 -14.83 -30.30
N THR A 385 11.93 -14.78 -29.64
CA THR A 385 13.08 -15.64 -29.90
C THR A 385 13.56 -16.23 -28.57
N PRO A 386 12.84 -17.24 -28.03
CA PRO A 386 13.19 -17.83 -26.74
C PRO A 386 14.54 -18.53 -26.84
N PHE A 387 15.35 -18.36 -25.80
CA PHE A 387 16.63 -19.04 -25.63
C PHE A 387 16.73 -19.60 -24.21
N CYS A 388 17.59 -20.60 -24.04
CA CYS A 388 17.78 -21.31 -22.78
C CYS A 388 19.15 -21.00 -22.17
N ALA A 389 19.27 -21.20 -20.86
CA ALA A 389 20.57 -21.19 -20.19
C ALA A 389 21.38 -22.44 -20.61
N ILE A 390 22.65 -22.22 -20.95
CA ILE A 390 23.64 -23.25 -21.27
C ILE A 390 24.06 -23.97 -19.99
N GLY A 391 24.37 -23.17 -18.97
CA GLY A 391 24.89 -23.63 -17.69
C GLY A 391 24.26 -22.84 -16.56
N SER A 392 23.83 -23.57 -15.54
CA SER A 392 23.38 -22.99 -14.27
C SER A 392 24.50 -23.00 -13.24
N LEU A 393 24.38 -22.18 -12.19
CA LEU A 393 25.38 -22.08 -11.12
C LEU A 393 25.78 -23.44 -10.51
N LYS A 394 24.86 -24.42 -10.48
CA LYS A 394 25.14 -25.78 -9.96
C LYS A 394 26.15 -26.58 -10.78
N GLN A 395 26.33 -26.23 -12.06
CA GLN A 395 27.29 -26.87 -12.97
C GLN A 395 28.63 -26.12 -12.98
N CYS A 396 28.73 -24.98 -12.30
CA CYS A 396 29.98 -24.26 -12.17
C CYS A 396 30.95 -25.05 -11.27
N THR A 397 32.22 -25.01 -11.66
CA THR A 397 33.33 -25.60 -10.93
C THR A 397 34.17 -24.49 -10.31
N GLU A 398 34.80 -24.79 -9.18
CA GLU A 398 35.68 -23.86 -8.50
C GLU A 398 37.05 -23.85 -9.19
N TYR A 399 37.52 -22.64 -9.49
CA TYR A 399 38.84 -22.33 -10.02
C TYR A 399 39.59 -21.46 -9.01
N THR A 400 40.90 -21.63 -8.95
CA THR A 400 41.81 -20.75 -8.23
C THR A 400 42.48 -19.82 -9.24
N VAL A 401 42.48 -18.52 -8.94
CA VAL A 401 43.09 -17.50 -9.78
C VAL A 401 44.59 -17.44 -9.50
N MET A 402 45.42 -17.67 -10.51
CA MET A 402 46.88 -17.64 -10.38
C MET A 402 47.45 -16.26 -10.67
N ASP A 403 46.96 -15.60 -11.72
CA ASP A 403 47.39 -14.25 -12.12
C ASP A 403 46.22 -13.49 -12.76
N THR A 404 46.21 -12.16 -12.58
CA THR A 404 45.19 -11.27 -13.14
C THR A 404 45.83 -10.02 -13.75
N ASN A 405 45.60 -9.83 -15.04
CA ASN A 405 46.07 -8.67 -15.78
C ASN A 405 44.88 -7.80 -16.18
N MET A 406 44.77 -6.61 -15.58
CA MET A 406 43.70 -5.67 -15.91
C MET A 406 43.96 -5.03 -17.27
N ILE A 407 42.99 -5.11 -18.18
CA ILE A 407 43.09 -4.50 -19.51
C ILE A 407 42.62 -3.06 -19.45
N ALA A 408 43.51 -2.14 -19.78
CA ALA A 408 43.20 -0.73 -19.84
C ALA A 408 42.23 -0.38 -20.97
N ASP A 409 41.48 0.71 -20.82
CA ASP A 409 40.42 1.11 -21.75
C ASP A 409 40.89 1.27 -23.21
N PHE A 410 42.17 1.60 -23.43
CA PHE A 410 42.75 1.81 -24.76
C PHE A 410 43.06 0.50 -25.52
N GLU A 411 43.22 -0.62 -24.82
CA GLU A 411 43.48 -1.94 -25.42
C GLU A 411 42.18 -2.71 -25.73
N ARG A 412 41.04 -2.09 -25.43
CA ARG A 412 39.74 -2.70 -25.66
C ARG A 412 39.42 -2.76 -27.15
N ILE A 413 38.85 -3.89 -27.55
CA ILE A 413 38.34 -4.07 -28.92
C ILE A 413 37.07 -3.22 -29.05
N SER A 414 37.20 -2.01 -29.60
CA SER A 414 36.06 -1.19 -30.00
C SER A 414 35.67 -1.49 -31.44
N PHE A 415 34.39 -1.79 -31.70
CA PHE A 415 33.89 -2.04 -33.05
C PHE A 415 32.73 -1.11 -33.41
N ALA A 416 32.57 -0.83 -34.72
CA ALA A 416 31.49 0.01 -35.20
C ALA A 416 30.12 -0.64 -34.90
N GLY A 417 29.25 0.07 -34.18
CA GLY A 417 27.94 -0.43 -33.76
C GLY A 417 27.92 -1.12 -32.39
N GLN A 418 29.01 -1.03 -31.62
CA GLN A 418 29.09 -1.53 -30.25
C GLN A 418 28.01 -0.89 -29.35
N GLY A 419 27.33 -1.74 -28.58
CA GLY A 419 26.30 -1.33 -27.63
C GLY A 419 26.86 -0.66 -26.38
N LYS A 420 26.00 -0.49 -25.37
CA LYS A 420 26.38 0.15 -24.10
C LYS A 420 27.42 -0.69 -23.37
N LEU A 421 28.44 -0.04 -22.80
CA LEU A 421 29.45 -0.68 -21.95
C LEU A 421 29.08 -0.57 -20.47
N SER A 422 29.51 -1.54 -19.67
CA SER A 422 29.39 -1.46 -18.22
C SER A 422 30.41 -0.51 -17.61
N TYR A 423 29.98 0.32 -16.66
CA TYR A 423 30.88 1.16 -15.83
C TYR A 423 31.19 0.53 -14.47
N LYS A 424 30.42 -0.48 -14.02
CA LYS A 424 30.64 -1.19 -12.75
C LYS A 424 31.77 -2.22 -12.86
N HIS A 425 31.93 -2.81 -14.04
CA HIS A 425 32.82 -3.94 -14.28
C HIS A 425 34.09 -3.49 -15.00
N VAL A 426 35.20 -4.16 -14.70
CA VAL A 426 36.53 -3.90 -15.28
C VAL A 426 37.00 -5.15 -15.99
N LEU A 427 37.58 -4.97 -17.18
CA LEU A 427 38.03 -6.08 -18.02
C LEU A 427 39.37 -6.57 -17.49
N ALA A 428 39.50 -7.88 -17.28
CA ALA A 428 40.77 -8.47 -16.93
C ALA A 428 40.96 -9.81 -17.65
N ASP A 429 42.18 -10.06 -18.08
CA ASP A 429 42.63 -11.38 -18.50
C ASP A 429 43.13 -12.12 -17.25
N ALA A 430 42.53 -13.27 -16.95
CA ALA A 430 42.82 -14.08 -15.78
C ALA A 430 43.37 -15.44 -16.20
N TRP A 431 44.43 -15.88 -15.50
CA TRP A 431 44.97 -17.22 -15.61
C TRP A 431 44.47 -18.05 -14.45
N VAL A 432 43.70 -19.09 -14.76
CA VAL A 432 43.00 -19.90 -13.76
C VAL A 432 43.36 -21.37 -13.86
N VAL A 433 43.34 -22.04 -12.72
CA VAL A 433 43.50 -23.50 -12.58
C VAL A 433 42.31 -24.04 -11.81
N ARG A 434 41.81 -25.22 -12.17
CA ARG A 434 40.72 -25.84 -11.41
C ARG A 434 41.19 -26.13 -9.99
N SER A 435 40.41 -25.76 -8.98
CA SER A 435 40.84 -25.90 -7.57
C SER A 435 41.16 -27.34 -7.19
N SER A 436 40.50 -28.33 -7.81
CA SER A 436 40.79 -29.76 -7.61
C SER A 436 42.11 -30.24 -8.22
N GLU A 437 42.67 -29.49 -9.18
CA GLU A 437 43.91 -29.85 -9.91
C GLU A 437 45.10 -28.98 -9.47
N LEU A 438 44.88 -28.10 -8.50
CA LEU A 438 45.90 -27.21 -7.97
C LEU A 438 47.09 -28.02 -7.43
N GLY A 439 48.27 -27.83 -8.03
CA GLY A 439 49.50 -28.53 -7.68
C GLY A 439 49.72 -29.88 -8.39
N MET A 440 48.78 -30.33 -9.24
CA MET A 440 48.96 -31.53 -10.07
C MET A 440 49.33 -31.20 -11.51
N THR A 441 48.79 -30.11 -12.05
CA THR A 441 49.00 -29.69 -13.44
C THR A 441 49.45 -28.22 -13.51
N GLU A 442 50.40 -27.92 -14.40
CA GLU A 442 50.89 -26.56 -14.67
C GLU A 442 50.11 -25.86 -15.80
N ASN A 443 49.05 -26.50 -16.31
CA ASN A 443 48.27 -25.96 -17.43
C ASN A 443 47.36 -24.83 -16.94
N LEU A 444 47.80 -23.59 -17.13
CA LEU A 444 47.00 -22.41 -16.88
C LEU A 444 45.98 -22.22 -18.01
N VAL A 445 44.70 -22.07 -17.65
CA VAL A 445 43.65 -21.73 -18.61
C VAL A 445 43.49 -20.22 -18.66
N HIS A 446 43.59 -19.66 -19.86
CA HIS A 446 43.35 -18.24 -20.11
C HIS A 446 41.85 -17.96 -20.21
N SER A 447 41.34 -17.05 -19.38
CA SER A 447 39.95 -16.58 -19.46
C SER A 447 39.89 -15.06 -19.37
N ARG A 448 39.15 -14.44 -20.30
CA ARG A 448 38.83 -13.00 -20.22
C ARG A 448 37.56 -12.79 -19.43
N THR A 449 37.61 -11.86 -18.48
CA THR A 449 36.57 -11.74 -17.45
C THR A 449 36.13 -10.31 -17.21
N HIS A 450 34.89 -10.18 -16.73
CA HIS A 450 34.26 -8.92 -16.33
C HIS A 450 34.48 -8.60 -14.83
N LEU A 451 35.11 -9.52 -14.09
CA LEU A 451 35.31 -9.45 -12.64
C LEU A 451 36.65 -8.79 -12.25
N GLY A 452 37.30 -8.05 -13.14
CA GLY A 452 38.67 -7.58 -12.94
C GLY A 452 38.88 -6.74 -11.67
N HIS A 453 37.86 -5.99 -11.23
CA HIS A 453 37.91 -5.19 -10.00
C HIS A 453 37.78 -6.00 -8.70
N LEU A 454 37.31 -7.25 -8.77
CA LEU A 454 37.07 -8.12 -7.61
C LEU A 454 38.13 -9.22 -7.45
N LEU A 455 38.79 -9.60 -8.54
CA LEU A 455 39.72 -10.72 -8.56
C LEU A 455 41.15 -10.29 -8.19
N LYS A 456 41.68 -10.92 -7.15
CA LYS A 456 43.09 -10.90 -6.78
C LYS A 456 43.70 -12.31 -7.00
N PRO A 457 45.00 -12.41 -7.29
CA PRO A 457 45.70 -13.70 -7.29
C PRO A 457 45.52 -14.43 -5.95
N GLY A 458 45.20 -15.73 -6.01
CA GLY A 458 44.89 -16.58 -4.86
C GLY A 458 43.40 -16.70 -4.52
N ASP A 459 42.52 -15.90 -5.15
CA ASP A 459 41.08 -16.00 -4.94
C ASP A 459 40.45 -17.24 -5.59
N SER A 460 39.39 -17.75 -4.97
CA SER A 460 38.52 -18.79 -5.55
C SER A 460 37.37 -18.18 -6.36
N VAL A 461 37.09 -18.73 -7.53
CA VAL A 461 36.09 -18.25 -8.48
C VAL A 461 35.28 -19.41 -9.08
N LEU A 462 33.99 -19.21 -9.26
CA LEU A 462 33.10 -20.14 -9.93
C LEU A 462 33.15 -19.89 -11.44
N GLY A 463 33.56 -20.91 -12.17
CA GLY A 463 33.65 -20.90 -13.62
C GLY A 463 32.87 -22.03 -14.26
N LEU A 464 32.25 -21.74 -15.40
CA LEU A 464 31.69 -22.76 -16.28
C LEU A 464 32.76 -23.19 -17.27
N ASP A 465 33.09 -24.47 -17.25
CA ASP A 465 34.01 -25.09 -18.21
C ASP A 465 33.22 -25.48 -19.46
N LEU A 466 33.43 -24.76 -20.57
CA LEU A 466 32.77 -25.02 -21.84
C LEU A 466 33.41 -26.17 -22.61
N SER A 467 34.63 -26.56 -22.25
CA SER A 467 35.37 -27.63 -22.95
C SER A 467 34.88 -29.02 -22.57
N THR A 468 34.50 -29.21 -21.29
CA THR A 468 34.09 -30.51 -20.76
C THR A 468 32.58 -30.70 -20.73
N ILE A 469 31.81 -29.62 -20.72
CA ILE A 469 30.34 -29.68 -20.61
C ILE A 469 29.70 -30.12 -21.93
N ASN A 470 28.80 -31.11 -21.86
CA ASN A 470 28.03 -31.56 -23.01
C ASN A 470 26.73 -30.76 -23.12
N ILE A 471 26.75 -29.72 -23.95
CA ILE A 471 25.60 -28.83 -24.17
C ILE A 471 24.81 -29.29 -25.39
N ASN A 472 23.53 -29.61 -25.19
CA ASN A 472 22.61 -29.90 -26.28
C ASN A 472 21.77 -28.66 -26.63
N ASP A 473 22.39 -27.67 -27.27
CA ASP A 473 21.71 -26.46 -27.76
C ASP A 473 21.97 -26.25 -29.25
N MET A 474 20.89 -25.96 -30.00
CA MET A 474 20.96 -25.74 -31.44
C MET A 474 21.76 -24.49 -31.81
N GLU A 475 21.69 -23.43 -31.00
CA GLU A 475 22.44 -22.21 -31.27
C GLU A 475 23.91 -22.37 -30.92
N TYR A 476 24.23 -23.09 -29.84
CA TYR A 476 25.60 -23.41 -29.44
C TYR A 476 26.30 -24.26 -30.52
N ASN A 477 25.62 -25.25 -31.08
CA ASN A 477 26.18 -26.12 -32.12
C ASN A 477 26.53 -25.40 -33.43
N LYS A 478 25.94 -24.22 -33.68
CA LYS A 478 26.24 -23.39 -34.86
C LYS A 478 27.48 -22.52 -34.66
N LEU A 479 27.98 -22.38 -33.43
CA LEU A 479 29.13 -21.56 -33.11
C LEU A 479 30.43 -22.22 -33.58
N LYS A 480 31.36 -21.40 -34.07
CA LYS A 480 32.73 -21.86 -34.36
C LYS A 480 33.47 -22.05 -33.04
N LYS A 481 34.04 -23.24 -32.84
CA LYS A 481 34.82 -23.58 -31.64
C LYS A 481 35.99 -22.63 -31.38
N GLU A 482 36.58 -22.06 -32.42
CA GLU A 482 37.71 -21.10 -32.32
C GLU A 482 37.36 -19.78 -31.61
N ASN A 483 36.09 -19.40 -31.59
CA ASN A 483 35.64 -18.13 -30.98
C ASN A 483 35.09 -18.31 -29.57
N LEU A 484 34.99 -19.56 -29.09
CA LEU A 484 34.46 -19.87 -27.77
C LEU A 484 35.58 -19.79 -26.72
N PRO A 485 35.34 -19.14 -25.57
CA PRO A 485 36.26 -19.24 -24.44
C PRO A 485 36.19 -20.65 -23.86
N ASP A 486 37.33 -21.18 -23.41
CA ASP A 486 37.38 -22.50 -22.77
C ASP A 486 36.68 -22.49 -21.41
N VAL A 487 36.91 -21.45 -20.62
CA VAL A 487 36.30 -21.24 -19.30
C VAL A 487 35.70 -19.85 -19.21
N ILE A 488 34.50 -19.76 -18.66
CA ILE A 488 33.82 -18.49 -18.36
C ILE A 488 33.71 -18.35 -16.85
N LEU A 489 34.36 -17.32 -16.29
CA LEU A 489 34.19 -16.97 -14.87
C LEU A 489 32.89 -16.20 -14.66
N VAL A 490 32.08 -16.66 -13.72
CA VAL A 490 30.74 -16.13 -13.45
C VAL A 490 30.70 -15.34 -12.17
N LYS A 491 31.12 -15.95 -11.05
CA LYS A 491 30.98 -15.39 -9.70
C LYS A 491 32.24 -15.66 -8.89
N LYS A 492 32.68 -14.71 -8.05
CA LYS A 492 33.75 -14.96 -7.07
C LYS A 492 33.19 -15.80 -5.91
N ALA A 493 33.89 -16.86 -5.52
CA ALA A 493 33.53 -17.67 -4.36
C ALA A 493 34.24 -17.12 -3.11
N TYR A 494 33.48 -16.61 -2.15
CA TYR A 494 34.03 -16.10 -0.89
C TYR A 494 33.98 -17.18 0.20
N GLY A 495 35.12 -17.81 0.48
CA GLY A 495 35.31 -18.74 1.61
C GLY A 495 34.34 -19.93 1.66
N GLU A 496 34.38 -20.69 2.77
CA GLU A 496 33.47 -21.82 2.97
C GLU A 496 32.05 -21.36 3.35
N LYS A 497 31.04 -21.95 2.68
CA LYS A 497 29.61 -21.68 2.94
C LYS A 497 29.23 -21.84 4.42
N ALA A 498 29.78 -22.86 5.09
CA ALA A 498 29.50 -23.14 6.50
C ALA A 498 29.97 -22.02 7.45
N TYR A 499 31.05 -21.31 7.11
CA TYR A 499 31.52 -20.16 7.87
C TYR A 499 30.55 -18.98 7.73
N ARG A 500 30.10 -18.69 6.50
CA ARG A 500 29.12 -17.61 6.24
C ARG A 500 27.79 -17.87 6.95
N ARG A 501 27.26 -19.09 6.94
CA ARG A 501 26.01 -19.44 7.67
C ARG A 501 26.06 -19.12 9.16
N ARG A 502 27.21 -19.37 9.81
CA ARG A 502 27.40 -19.12 11.24
C ARG A 502 27.47 -17.63 11.57
N ARG A 503 27.98 -16.81 10.65
CA ARG A 503 28.07 -15.34 10.82
C ARG A 503 26.79 -14.59 10.49
N ARG A 504 25.81 -15.20 9.81
CA ARG A 504 24.52 -14.56 9.50
C ARG A 504 23.70 -14.35 10.77
N ALA A 505 23.69 -13.10 11.25
CA ALA A 505 22.87 -12.62 12.37
C ALA A 505 21.52 -12.01 11.92
N TRP A 506 21.09 -12.32 10.70
CA TRP A 506 19.86 -11.79 10.10
C TRP A 506 19.04 -12.91 9.46
N LYS A 507 17.73 -12.67 9.36
CA LYS A 507 16.76 -13.57 8.76
C LYS A 507 15.83 -12.84 7.81
N LEU A 508 15.28 -13.58 6.86
CA LEU A 508 14.19 -13.13 5.99
C LEU A 508 12.87 -13.68 6.51
N LYS A 509 11.81 -12.91 6.32
CA LYS A 509 10.45 -13.43 6.52
C LYS A 509 10.07 -14.24 5.29
N HIS A 510 9.34 -15.32 5.52
CA HIS A 510 8.76 -16.14 4.45
C HIS A 510 7.24 -16.00 4.48
N LEU A 511 6.62 -16.16 3.32
CA LEU A 511 5.17 -16.27 3.24
C LEU A 511 4.73 -17.59 3.87
N ASN A 512 3.63 -17.56 4.63
CA ASN A 512 2.96 -18.79 5.06
C ASN A 512 2.32 -19.46 3.84
N ILE A 513 3.09 -20.31 3.18
CA ILE A 513 2.64 -21.11 2.05
C ILE A 513 2.16 -22.44 2.60
N ASP A 514 0.88 -22.77 2.37
CA ASP A 514 0.32 -24.08 2.69
C ASP A 514 0.97 -25.10 1.74
N ALA A 515 2.10 -25.68 2.17
CA ALA A 515 2.87 -26.62 1.39
C ALA A 515 2.44 -28.06 1.74
N GLU A 516 1.68 -28.71 0.87
CA GLU A 516 1.54 -30.18 0.88
C GLU A 516 2.79 -30.87 0.29
N THR A 517 3.70 -30.11 -0.33
CA THR A 517 4.95 -30.62 -0.92
C THR A 517 6.12 -29.71 -0.55
N ASP A 518 7.14 -30.32 0.03
CA ASP A 518 8.39 -29.73 0.50
C ASP A 518 9.05 -28.79 -0.52
N LEU A 519 8.76 -27.48 -0.43
CA LEU A 519 9.63 -26.44 -0.99
C LEU A 519 10.92 -26.25 -0.14
N THR A 520 10.99 -26.91 1.00
CA THR A 520 12.13 -26.98 1.92
C THR A 520 13.31 -27.79 1.36
N GLY A 521 13.12 -28.54 0.28
CA GLY A 521 14.21 -29.27 -0.42
C GLY A 521 15.21 -28.39 -1.20
N THR A 522 15.20 -27.06 -1.03
CA THR A 522 16.09 -26.12 -1.74
C THR A 522 17.00 -25.32 -0.80
N ASP A 523 17.48 -25.92 0.28
CA ASP A 523 18.39 -25.28 1.24
C ASP A 523 19.64 -24.67 0.56
N ALA A 524 20.20 -25.36 -0.44
CA ALA A 524 21.32 -24.86 -1.23
C ALA A 524 20.98 -23.64 -2.11
N GLY A 525 19.79 -23.62 -2.73
CA GLY A 525 19.38 -22.51 -3.59
C GLY A 525 18.95 -21.27 -2.81
N LEU A 526 18.43 -21.47 -1.59
CA LEU A 526 18.15 -20.39 -0.65
C LEU A 526 19.46 -19.79 -0.13
N GLU A 527 20.43 -20.63 0.22
CA GLU A 527 21.74 -20.14 0.64
C GLU A 527 22.44 -19.30 -0.44
N ASP A 528 22.45 -19.77 -1.69
CA ASP A 528 23.02 -19.00 -2.80
C ASP A 528 22.33 -17.61 -2.94
N PHE A 529 21.02 -17.53 -2.68
CA PHE A 529 20.28 -16.27 -2.70
C PHE A 529 20.66 -15.36 -1.51
N LEU A 530 20.89 -15.92 -0.32
CA LEU A 530 21.36 -15.15 0.84
C LEU A 530 22.77 -14.59 0.61
N GLU A 531 23.65 -15.34 -0.06
CA GLU A 531 24.97 -14.86 -0.47
C GLU A 531 24.87 -13.70 -1.47
N ASP A 532 23.99 -13.80 -2.47
CA ASP A 532 23.77 -12.73 -3.44
C ASP A 532 23.29 -11.43 -2.75
N LEU A 533 22.49 -11.54 -1.69
CA LEU A 533 22.07 -10.40 -0.86
C LEU A 533 23.21 -9.80 -0.03
N GLU A 534 24.24 -10.57 0.35
CA GLU A 534 25.44 -10.07 1.05
C GLU A 534 26.41 -9.37 0.10
N GLU A 535 26.46 -9.78 -1.16
CA GLU A 535 27.41 -9.28 -2.15
C GLU A 535 26.93 -8.01 -2.86
N ASP A 536 25.65 -7.95 -3.27
CA ASP A 536 25.13 -6.84 -4.06
C ASP A 536 24.26 -5.86 -3.25
N ALA A 537 24.79 -4.66 -3.02
CA ALA A 537 24.07 -3.58 -2.34
C ALA A 537 22.80 -3.12 -3.08
N GLU A 538 22.81 -3.07 -4.42
CA GLU A 538 21.61 -2.71 -5.21
C GLU A 538 20.48 -3.72 -5.07
N TYR A 539 20.82 -5.01 -5.00
CA TYR A 539 19.84 -6.08 -4.85
C TYR A 539 19.23 -6.05 -3.45
N ARG A 540 20.04 -5.70 -2.46
CA ARG A 540 19.65 -5.54 -1.05
C ARG A 540 18.64 -4.44 -0.81
N GLN A 541 18.73 -3.29 -1.49
CA GLN A 541 17.80 -2.15 -1.31
C GLN A 541 16.33 -2.54 -1.51
N ASN A 542 16.09 -3.57 -2.31
CA ASN A 542 14.75 -4.02 -2.65
C ASN A 542 14.17 -5.06 -1.66
N VAL A 543 14.97 -5.54 -0.71
CA VAL A 543 14.59 -6.60 0.23
C VAL A 543 14.62 -6.08 1.67
N ASN A 544 13.61 -6.45 2.46
CA ASN A 544 13.57 -6.13 3.88
C ASN A 544 14.31 -7.22 4.66
N ILE A 545 15.34 -6.83 5.41
CA ILE A 545 16.17 -7.74 6.20
C ILE A 545 15.87 -7.53 7.68
N TYR A 546 15.67 -8.62 8.42
CA TYR A 546 15.35 -8.57 9.84
C TYR A 546 16.51 -9.11 10.68
N LYS A 547 16.74 -8.51 11.86
CA LYS A 547 17.72 -9.06 12.81
C LYS A 547 17.22 -10.38 13.40
N ASP A 548 18.13 -11.32 13.56
CA ASP A 548 17.85 -12.58 14.24
C ASP A 548 18.34 -12.50 15.69
N HIS A 549 17.43 -12.20 16.62
CA HIS A 549 17.76 -12.06 18.04
C HIS A 549 18.18 -13.38 18.71
N ASP A 550 17.83 -14.53 18.11
CA ASP A 550 18.15 -15.86 18.64
C ASP A 550 19.61 -16.28 18.39
N LYS A 551 20.31 -15.61 17.45
CA LYS A 551 21.71 -15.86 17.12
C LYS A 551 22.61 -14.77 17.68
N ILE A 552 23.36 -15.10 18.72
CA ILE A 552 24.44 -14.25 19.23
C ILE A 552 25.56 -14.23 18.17
N ALA A 553 25.95 -13.03 17.73
CA ALA A 553 27.05 -12.86 16.78
C ALA A 553 28.35 -13.43 17.37
N VAL A 554 28.87 -14.48 16.73
CA VAL A 554 30.18 -15.04 17.09
C VAL A 554 31.26 -14.09 16.56
N ASP A 555 31.91 -13.37 17.47
CA ASP A 555 33.05 -12.49 17.17
C ASP A 555 34.33 -13.32 17.11
N GLU A 556 34.51 -14.07 16.03
CA GLU A 556 35.80 -14.72 15.71
C GLU A 556 36.68 -13.72 14.94
N ASN A 557 37.66 -13.16 15.66
CA ASN A 557 38.61 -12.14 15.21
C ASN A 557 39.69 -12.61 14.20
N ASP A 558 39.52 -13.76 13.54
CA ASP A 558 40.65 -14.42 12.84
C ASP A 558 40.41 -14.85 11.36
N VAL A 559 39.38 -14.36 10.65
CA VAL A 559 39.25 -14.67 9.21
C VAL A 559 38.67 -13.53 8.35
N ASP A 560 39.51 -13.07 7.41
CA ASP A 560 39.30 -12.18 6.25
C ASP A 560 38.27 -11.04 6.36
N ASP A 561 38.77 -9.82 6.48
CA ASP A 561 38.02 -8.56 6.32
C ASP A 561 37.45 -8.35 4.90
N ASP A 562 37.87 -9.15 3.91
CA ASP A 562 37.49 -9.02 2.50
C ASP A 562 36.12 -9.67 2.15
N VAL A 563 35.40 -10.27 3.11
CA VAL A 563 34.06 -10.86 2.88
C VAL A 563 32.95 -9.79 2.99
N PRO A 564 32.10 -9.58 1.98
CA PRO A 564 30.99 -8.62 2.03
C PRO A 564 30.01 -8.91 3.18
N ARG A 565 29.68 -7.89 3.98
CA ARG A 565 28.73 -7.98 5.10
C ARG A 565 27.59 -7.00 4.96
N ILE A 566 26.44 -7.36 5.52
CA ILE A 566 25.29 -6.46 5.67
C ILE A 566 25.52 -5.55 6.88
N THR A 567 25.35 -4.25 6.71
CA THR A 567 25.57 -3.30 7.79
C THR A 567 24.41 -3.31 8.79
N LEU A 568 24.69 -3.01 10.07
CA LEU A 568 23.66 -2.91 11.11
C LEU A 568 22.56 -1.87 10.77
N GLN A 569 22.89 -0.86 9.97
CA GLN A 569 21.98 0.21 9.54
C GLN A 569 20.93 -0.27 8.53
N ASP A 570 21.23 -1.35 7.79
CA ASP A 570 20.31 -1.93 6.80
C ASP A 570 19.34 -2.96 7.41
N MET A 571 19.54 -3.33 8.68
CA MET A 571 18.73 -4.34 9.35
C MET A 571 17.57 -3.72 10.12
N LEU A 572 16.36 -4.19 9.85
CA LEU A 572 15.14 -3.82 10.57
C LEU A 572 14.98 -4.69 11.82
N ASP A 573 14.52 -4.06 12.89
CA ASP A 573 14.08 -4.80 14.09
C ASP A 573 12.68 -5.37 13.82
N ASP A 574 12.49 -6.63 14.18
CA ASP A 574 11.19 -7.27 14.03
C ASP A 574 10.27 -6.77 15.14
N LEU A 575 9.42 -5.78 14.84
CA LEU A 575 8.35 -5.34 15.73
C LEU A 575 7.24 -6.39 15.73
N VAL A 576 7.47 -7.50 16.43
CA VAL A 576 6.40 -8.37 16.89
C VAL A 576 5.72 -7.62 18.02
N LEU A 577 4.61 -6.94 17.71
CA LEU A 577 3.65 -6.54 18.73
C LEU A 577 3.06 -7.85 19.26
N GLU A 578 3.67 -8.41 20.30
CA GLU A 578 2.97 -9.36 21.15
C GLU A 578 1.65 -8.69 21.56
N GLY A 579 0.54 -9.29 21.12
CA GLY A 579 -0.79 -8.77 21.40
C GLY A 579 -0.99 -8.66 22.91
N ASP A 580 -1.53 -7.52 23.32
CA ASP A 580 -2.20 -7.28 24.60
C ASP A 580 -1.63 -8.06 25.80
N ALA A 581 -0.62 -7.47 26.45
CA ALA A 581 -0.19 -7.80 27.81
C ALA A 581 -1.26 -7.43 28.86
N THR A 582 -2.49 -7.94 28.70
CA THR A 582 -3.58 -7.83 29.69
C THR A 582 -4.20 -9.16 30.10
N ASP A 583 -3.68 -10.29 29.64
CA ASP A 583 -4.11 -11.62 30.10
C ASP A 583 -3.05 -12.27 31.02
N GLU A 584 -2.85 -11.68 32.21
CA GLU A 584 -2.23 -12.39 33.34
C GLU A 584 -3.25 -13.40 33.92
N GLU A 585 -3.30 -14.61 33.35
CA GLU A 585 -3.85 -15.77 34.08
C GLU A 585 -2.74 -16.42 34.92
N GLY A 586 -2.98 -16.46 36.23
CA GLY A 586 -2.00 -16.80 37.26
C GLY A 586 -1.34 -18.17 37.12
N GLY A 587 -0.01 -18.17 37.25
CA GLY A 587 0.76 -19.38 37.43
C GLY A 587 0.52 -20.02 38.82
N PRO A 588 0.39 -21.36 38.91
CA PRO A 588 0.31 -22.04 40.20
C PRO A 588 1.68 -22.04 40.89
N MET A 589 1.73 -21.51 42.10
CA MET A 589 2.84 -21.67 43.03
C MET A 589 2.98 -23.14 43.41
N MET A 590 4.14 -23.74 43.14
CA MET A 590 4.50 -25.08 43.63
C MET A 590 4.93 -24.99 45.10
N GLU A 591 4.35 -25.84 45.95
CA GLU A 591 4.97 -26.33 47.18
C GLU A 591 5.86 -27.55 46.88
#